data_AF-A0A258JG51-F1
#
_entry.id   AF-A0A258JG51-F1
#
_cell.length_a   1.000
_cell.length_b   1.000
_cell.length_c   1.000
_cell.angle_alpha   90.00
_cell.angle_beta   90.00
_cell.angle_gamma   90.00
#
_symmetry.space_group_name_H-M   'P 1'
#
loop_
_entity.id
_entity.type
_entity.pdbx_description
1 polymer ?
#
loop_
_entity_poly.entity_id
_entity_poly.type
_entity_poly.pdbx_seq_one_letter_code
_entity_poly.pdbx_strand_id
1 'polypeptide(L)'
;MAQSNRDPKQAPADRADYQPSHIREMMERLGVDPATGVLAYSELTFLTALHRCKNCRSQSQCRAWLDTMPMSVAFAPTFCPNADLFFELQVDQPGHLRGSYAELCRADTAAEKPPRLNRAPGET
;
A
#
# COMPACT_ATOMS: atom_id res chain seq x y z
N MET A 1 6.70 65.75 6.06
CA MET A 1 6.13 64.47 6.55
C MET A 1 6.46 63.42 5.51
N ALA A 2 7.51 62.61 5.73
CA ALA A 2 7.95 61.58 4.79
C ALA A 2 7.20 60.28 5.07
N GLN A 3 6.43 59.81 4.09
CA GLN A 3 5.73 58.53 4.16
C GLN A 3 6.72 57.39 3.94
N SER A 4 6.92 56.61 4.99
CA SER A 4 7.71 55.38 5.01
C SER A 4 6.93 54.31 4.25
N ASN A 5 7.28 54.11 2.98
CA ASN A 5 6.93 52.89 2.25
C ASN A 5 7.69 51.73 2.89
N ARG A 6 6.99 50.94 3.71
CA ARG A 6 7.41 49.59 4.05
C ARG A 6 6.76 48.64 3.06
N ASP A 7 7.53 48.25 2.06
CA ASP A 7 7.25 47.07 1.26
C ASP A 7 6.99 45.88 2.19
N PRO A 8 5.86 45.16 2.07
CA PRO A 8 5.74 43.86 2.68
C PRO A 8 6.70 42.94 1.92
N LYS A 9 7.86 42.69 2.50
CA LYS A 9 8.79 41.65 2.05
C LYS A 9 8.04 40.33 2.05
N GLN A 10 7.48 39.94 0.90
CA GLN A 10 6.90 38.63 0.66
C GLN A 10 7.90 37.56 1.14
N ALA A 11 7.52 36.82 2.18
CA ALA A 11 8.19 35.59 2.54
C ALA A 11 7.98 34.57 1.41
N PRO A 12 8.97 33.74 1.06
CA PRO A 12 8.77 32.71 0.05
C PRO A 12 7.76 31.69 0.57
N ALA A 13 6.58 31.67 -0.06
CA ALA A 13 5.60 30.62 0.03
C ALA A 13 6.08 29.40 -0.78
N ASP A 14 7.09 28.68 -0.29
CA ASP A 14 7.52 27.41 -0.91
C ASP A 14 8.21 26.47 0.09
N ARG A 15 7.54 26.25 1.22
CA ARG A 15 7.65 24.99 1.95
C ARG A 15 6.25 24.41 2.06
N ALA A 16 5.61 24.26 0.90
CA ALA A 16 4.31 23.64 0.78
C ALA A 16 4.40 22.25 1.41
N ASP A 17 3.83 22.15 2.60
CA ASP A 17 3.18 20.97 3.16
C ASP A 17 3.87 19.65 2.84
N TYR A 18 4.99 19.38 3.53
CA TYR A 18 5.29 17.99 3.85
C TYR A 18 4.14 17.50 4.75
N GLN A 19 3.11 16.96 4.12
CA GLN A 19 2.04 16.27 4.82
C GLN A 19 2.44 14.80 4.89
N PRO A 20 2.85 14.28 6.06
CA PRO A 20 3.00 12.84 6.26
C PRO A 20 1.70 12.06 5.96
N SER A 21 0.58 12.74 5.71
CA SER A 21 -0.66 12.14 5.25
C SER A 21 -0.59 11.55 3.84
N HIS A 22 0.19 12.08 2.90
CA HIS A 22 0.14 11.59 1.49
C HIS A 22 0.68 10.17 1.36
N ILE A 23 1.76 9.83 2.08
CA ILE A 23 2.29 8.46 2.05
C ILE A 23 1.31 7.47 2.67
N ARG A 24 0.66 7.85 3.78
CA ARG A 24 -0.35 7.01 4.44
C ARG A 24 -1.57 6.81 3.55
N GLU A 25 -2.08 7.87 2.95
CA GLU A 25 -3.23 7.82 2.04
C GLU A 25 -2.92 6.97 0.80
N MET A 26 -1.70 7.07 0.25
CA MET A 26 -1.28 6.23 -0.86
C MET A 26 -1.20 4.75 -0.46
N MET A 27 -0.69 4.45 0.73
CA MET A 27 -0.65 3.09 1.27
C MET A 27 -2.05 2.51 1.50
N GLU A 28 -2.96 3.29 2.09
CA GLU A 28 -4.36 2.92 2.27
C GLU A 28 -5.01 2.57 0.92
N ARG A 29 -4.78 3.39 -0.12
CA ARG A 29 -5.32 3.13 -1.47
C ARG A 29 -4.74 1.91 -2.15
N LEU A 30 -3.48 1.59 -1.87
CA LEU A 30 -2.80 0.39 -2.38
C LEU A 30 -3.14 -0.87 -1.57
N GLY A 31 -3.90 -0.73 -0.47
CA GLY A 31 -4.20 -1.81 0.45
C GLY A 31 -2.97 -2.26 1.26
N VAL A 32 -1.97 -1.39 1.39
CA VAL A 32 -0.78 -1.61 2.21
C VAL A 32 -1.08 -1.13 3.62
N ASP A 33 -1.34 -2.05 4.54
CA ASP A 33 -1.41 -1.73 5.97
C ASP A 33 0.00 -1.74 6.62
N PRO A 34 0.49 -0.62 7.19
CA PRO A 34 1.79 -0.55 7.86
C PRO A 34 1.82 -1.28 9.22
N ALA A 35 0.67 -1.61 9.81
CA ALA A 35 0.57 -2.27 11.12
C ALA A 35 0.57 -3.81 11.03
N THR A 36 0.33 -4.39 9.85
CA THR A 36 0.37 -5.84 9.61
C THR A 36 1.77 -6.37 9.33
N GLY A 37 2.81 -5.56 9.59
CA GLY A 37 4.23 -5.90 9.43
C GLY A 37 4.68 -7.04 10.34
N VAL A 38 4.50 -8.28 9.89
CA VAL A 38 5.01 -9.49 10.56
C VAL A 38 6.49 -9.75 10.22
N LEU A 39 7.13 -8.91 9.38
CA LEU A 39 8.52 -9.09 8.96
C LEU A 39 9.35 -7.83 9.17
N ALA A 40 10.50 -7.95 9.85
CA ALA A 40 11.45 -6.85 10.06
C ALA A 40 11.93 -6.18 8.76
N TYR A 41 11.91 -6.91 7.63
CA TYR A 41 12.21 -6.36 6.30
C TYR A 41 11.17 -5.32 5.86
N SER A 42 9.88 -5.59 6.09
CA SER A 42 8.78 -4.67 5.75
C SER A 42 8.85 -3.36 6.53
N GLU A 43 9.36 -3.38 7.77
CA GLU A 43 9.57 -2.18 8.58
C GLU A 43 10.69 -1.28 8.00
N LEU A 44 11.82 -1.87 7.56
CA LEU A 44 12.90 -1.12 6.92
C LEU A 44 12.48 -0.54 5.56
N THR A 45 11.74 -1.32 4.76
CA THR A 45 11.18 -0.86 3.48
C THR A 45 10.21 0.31 3.70
N PHE A 46 9.35 0.22 4.72
CA PHE A 46 8.45 1.30 5.11
C PHE A 46 9.19 2.58 5.53
N LEU A 47 10.17 2.47 6.43
CA LEU A 47 10.97 3.60 6.90
C LEU A 47 11.74 4.26 5.74
N THR A 48 12.23 3.45 4.80
CA THR A 48 12.89 3.94 3.57
C THR A 48 11.92 4.71 2.69
N ALA A 49 10.72 4.17 2.43
CA ALA A 49 9.69 4.84 1.65
C ALA A 49 9.26 6.17 2.31
N LEU A 50 9.12 6.20 3.64
CA LEU A 50 8.82 7.41 4.41
C LEU A 50 9.92 8.46 4.27
N HIS A 51 11.19 8.06 4.38
CA HIS A 51 12.32 8.97 4.23
C HIS A 51 12.42 9.54 2.81
N ARG A 52 12.20 8.71 1.78
CA ARG A 52 12.17 9.16 0.38
C ARG A 52 11.00 10.11 0.12
N CYS A 53 9.83 9.80 0.67
CA CYS A 53 8.64 10.63 0.50
C CYS A 53 8.84 12.02 1.13
N LYS A 54 9.54 12.10 2.28
CA LYS A 54 9.92 13.37 2.95
C LYS A 54 10.68 14.33 2.05
N ASN A 55 11.56 13.79 1.21
CA ASN A 55 12.44 14.58 0.36
C ASN A 55 11.97 14.60 -1.11
N CYS A 56 10.78 14.07 -1.40
CA CYS A 56 10.27 13.96 -2.76
C CYS A 56 9.89 15.34 -3.32
N ARG A 57 10.25 15.61 -4.58
CA ARG A 57 9.92 16.86 -5.29
C ARG A 57 8.58 16.79 -6.04
N SER A 58 7.98 15.60 -6.15
CA SER A 58 6.73 15.38 -6.88
C SER A 58 5.48 15.44 -5.97
N GLN A 59 5.54 16.18 -4.86
CA GLN A 59 4.45 16.21 -3.87
C GLN A 59 3.14 16.80 -4.43
N SER A 60 3.22 17.87 -5.20
CA SER A 60 2.04 18.47 -5.87
C SER A 60 1.39 17.50 -6.86
N GLN A 61 2.20 16.81 -7.66
CA GLN A 61 1.75 15.80 -8.61
C GLN A 61 1.15 14.57 -7.88
N CYS A 62 1.77 14.14 -6.78
CA CYS A 62 1.26 13.08 -5.92
C CYS A 62 -0.12 13.44 -5.37
N ARG A 63 -0.29 14.67 -4.88
CA ARG A 63 -1.57 15.13 -4.35
C ARG A 63 -2.65 15.15 -5.43
N ALA A 64 -2.36 15.70 -6.60
CA ALA A 64 -3.31 15.70 -7.72
C ALA A 64 -3.71 14.28 -8.16
N TRP A 65 -2.77 13.33 -8.14
CA TRP A 65 -3.05 11.93 -8.40
C TRP A 65 -3.96 11.32 -7.32
N LEU A 66 -3.70 11.58 -6.04
CA LEU A 66 -4.56 11.14 -4.95
C LEU A 66 -5.97 11.73 -5.08
N ASP A 67 -6.11 13.02 -5.36
CA ASP A 67 -7.42 13.66 -5.48
C ASP A 67 -8.26 13.13 -6.67
N THR A 68 -7.64 12.51 -7.68
CA THR A 68 -8.33 12.04 -8.90
C THR A 68 -8.58 10.53 -8.93
N MET A 69 -7.78 9.73 -8.22
CA MET A 69 -7.88 8.28 -8.25
C MET A 69 -8.96 7.75 -7.31
N PRO A 70 -9.51 6.55 -7.56
CA PRO A 70 -10.38 5.87 -6.62
C PRO A 70 -9.67 5.53 -5.30
N MET A 71 -10.46 5.16 -4.30
CA MET A 71 -9.97 4.76 -2.98
C MET A 71 -9.23 3.42 -2.98
N SER A 72 -9.27 2.65 -4.07
CA SER A 72 -8.52 1.41 -4.23
C SER A 72 -7.86 1.39 -5.60
N VAL A 73 -6.54 1.23 -5.61
CA VAL A 73 -5.71 1.20 -6.81
C VAL A 73 -4.73 0.04 -6.73
N ALA A 74 -4.46 -0.60 -7.87
CA ALA A 74 -3.55 -1.74 -7.90
C ALA A 74 -2.08 -1.34 -7.80
N PHE A 75 -1.71 -0.18 -8.37
CA PHE A 75 -0.32 0.24 -8.51
C PHE A 75 -0.14 1.73 -8.21
N ALA A 76 1.03 2.04 -7.65
CA ALA A 76 1.50 3.41 -7.52
C ALA A 76 1.80 4.02 -8.91
N PRO A 77 1.72 5.34 -9.07
CA PRO A 77 2.00 5.97 -10.35
C PRO A 77 3.49 5.88 -10.69
N THR A 78 3.83 5.83 -11.99
CA THR A 78 5.21 5.66 -12.48
C THR A 78 6.15 6.81 -12.12
N PHE A 79 5.62 8.00 -11.81
CA PHE A 79 6.43 9.12 -11.32
C PHE A 79 6.84 8.99 -9.84
N CYS A 80 6.23 8.06 -9.09
CA CYS A 80 6.49 7.90 -7.67
C CYS A 80 7.83 7.19 -7.45
N PRO A 81 8.80 7.79 -6.74
CA PRO A 81 10.10 7.15 -6.45
C PRO A 81 10.01 5.98 -5.47
N ASN A 82 8.83 5.75 -4.89
CA ASN A 82 8.54 4.65 -3.98
C ASN A 82 7.67 3.57 -4.63
N ALA A 83 7.40 3.63 -5.94
CA ALA A 83 6.49 2.70 -6.61
C ALA A 83 6.90 1.22 -6.37
N ASP A 84 8.17 0.91 -6.54
CA ASP A 84 8.71 -0.44 -6.31
C ASP A 84 8.64 -0.84 -4.82
N LEU A 85 8.94 0.09 -3.91
CA LEU A 85 8.86 -0.18 -2.47
C LEU A 85 7.42 -0.47 -2.03
N PHE A 86 6.44 0.25 -2.59
CA PHE A 86 5.04 -0.04 -2.30
C PHE A 86 4.58 -1.38 -2.85
N PHE A 87 5.09 -1.77 -4.02
CA PHE A 87 4.82 -3.09 -4.59
C PHE A 87 5.40 -4.21 -3.71
N GLU A 88 6.66 -4.07 -3.26
CA GLU A 88 7.26 -5.01 -2.31
C GLU A 88 6.42 -5.14 -1.03
N LEU A 89 6.02 -4.01 -0.43
CA LEU A 89 5.18 -3.99 0.76
C LEU A 89 3.80 -4.61 0.53
N GLN A 90 3.23 -4.50 -0.66
CA GLN A 90 1.95 -5.10 -1.00
C GLN A 90 2.05 -6.62 -1.14
N VAL A 91 3.12 -7.12 -1.76
CA VAL A 91 3.37 -8.56 -1.96
C VAL A 91 3.71 -9.26 -0.64
N ASP A 92 4.45 -8.60 0.24
CA ASP A 92 4.88 -9.15 1.52
C ASP A 92 3.75 -9.26 2.57
N GLN A 93 2.57 -8.68 2.30
CA GLN A 93 1.48 -8.73 3.26
C GLN A 93 0.78 -10.09 3.35
N PRO A 94 0.55 -10.61 4.58
CA PRO A 94 -0.03 -11.93 4.81
C PRO A 94 -1.51 -12.09 4.36
N GLY A 95 -2.11 -11.05 3.76
CA GLY A 95 -3.44 -11.08 3.16
C GLY A 95 -3.47 -11.01 1.62
N HIS A 96 -2.42 -10.49 0.97
CA HIS A 96 -2.40 -10.31 -0.49
C HIS A 96 -2.23 -11.65 -1.22
N LEU A 97 -1.33 -12.50 -0.72
CA LEU A 97 -1.13 -13.87 -1.22
C LEU A 97 -2.27 -14.82 -0.81
N ARG A 98 -3.04 -14.47 0.22
CA ARG A 98 -4.18 -15.29 0.68
C ARG A 98 -5.41 -15.16 -0.23
N GLY A 99 -5.46 -14.15 -1.10
CA GLY A 99 -6.47 -14.02 -2.14
C GLY A 99 -6.16 -14.86 -3.38
N SER A 100 -4.91 -14.92 -3.84
CA SER A 100 -4.57 -15.62 -5.09
C SER A 100 -4.37 -17.12 -4.92
N TYR A 101 -3.77 -17.60 -3.82
CA TYR A 101 -3.50 -19.04 -3.63
C TYR A 101 -4.60 -19.81 -2.88
N ALA A 102 -5.39 -19.16 -2.01
CA ALA A 102 -6.48 -19.86 -1.31
C ALA A 102 -7.75 -20.06 -2.17
N GLU A 103 -7.92 -19.24 -3.23
CA GLU A 103 -8.91 -19.47 -4.28
C GLU A 103 -8.51 -20.66 -5.16
N LEU A 104 -7.21 -20.77 -5.51
CA LEU A 104 -6.66 -21.92 -6.24
C LEU A 104 -6.78 -23.23 -5.43
N CYS A 105 -6.44 -23.24 -4.14
CA CYS A 105 -6.57 -24.45 -3.31
C CYS A 105 -8.03 -24.85 -2.98
N ARG A 106 -9.01 -23.93 -3.11
CA ARG A 106 -10.44 -24.26 -2.96
C ARG A 106 -11.00 -25.00 -4.17
N ALA A 107 -10.39 -24.85 -5.34
CA ALA A 107 -10.81 -25.60 -6.53
C ALA A 107 -10.43 -27.09 -6.47
N ASP A 108 -9.37 -27.45 -5.73
CA ASP A 108 -8.88 -28.84 -5.64
C ASP A 108 -9.54 -29.67 -4.52
N THR A 109 -10.25 -29.06 -3.56
CA THR A 109 -10.84 -29.78 -2.40
C THR A 109 -12.24 -30.35 -2.65
N ALA A 110 -12.74 -30.31 -3.89
CA ALA A 110 -14.05 -30.85 -4.26
C ALA A 110 -14.04 -32.33 -4.74
N ALA A 111 -12.88 -33.00 -4.75
CA ALA A 111 -12.74 -34.45 -4.92
C ALA A 111 -11.74 -34.92 -3.86
N GLU A 112 -11.99 -35.82 -2.91
CA GLU A 112 -12.80 -37.03 -2.89
C GLU A 112 -13.45 -37.17 -1.50
N LYS A 113 -14.75 -37.46 -1.45
CA LYS A 113 -15.30 -38.22 -0.33
C LYS A 113 -15.11 -39.69 -0.67
N PRO A 114 -14.18 -40.42 -0.04
CA PRO A 114 -14.06 -41.85 -0.31
C PRO A 114 -15.38 -42.55 0.05
N PRO A 115 -15.91 -43.43 -0.81
CA PRO A 115 -17.09 -44.20 -0.46
C PRO A 115 -16.79 -45.06 0.76
N ARG A 116 -17.64 -44.97 1.79
CA ARG A 116 -17.56 -45.86 2.94
C ARG A 116 -17.70 -47.30 2.46
N LEU A 117 -16.64 -48.09 2.61
CA LEU A 117 -16.69 -49.53 2.37
C LEU A 117 -17.62 -50.14 3.43
N ASN A 118 -18.86 -50.45 3.05
CA ASN A 118 -19.76 -51.18 3.92
C ASN A 118 -19.24 -52.62 4.04
N ARG A 119 -18.88 -53.03 5.26
CA ARG A 119 -18.51 -54.40 5.62
C ARG A 119 -19.71 -55.32 5.42
N ALA A 120 -19.58 -56.34 4.56
CA ALA A 120 -20.60 -57.37 4.38
C ALA A 120 -20.71 -58.26 5.64
N PRO A 121 -21.91 -58.72 6.03
CA PRO A 121 -22.08 -59.71 7.08
C PRO A 121 -22.10 -61.13 6.48
N GLY A 122 -21.30 -62.02 7.06
CA GLY A 122 -21.50 -63.47 6.95
C GLY A 122 -20.39 -64.22 6.20
N GLU A 123 -19.44 -64.75 6.95
CA GLU A 123 -18.74 -65.98 6.58
C GLU A 123 -18.81 -66.91 7.80
N THR A 124 -19.47 -68.06 7.59
CA THR A 124 -19.72 -69.18 8.51
C THR A 124 -18.47 -69.96 8.85
#